data_AF-A0A963GXN7-F1
#
_entry.id   AF-A0A963GXN7-F1
#
_cell.length_a   1.000
_cell.length_b   1.000
_cell.length_c   1.000
_cell.angle_alpha   90.00
_cell.angle_beta   90.00
_cell.angle_gamma   90.00
#
_symmetry.space_group_name_H-M   'P 1'
#
loop_
_entity.id
_entity.type
_entity.pdbx_description
1 polymer ?
#
loop_
_entity_poly.entity_id
_entity_poly.type
_entity_poly.pdbx_seq_one_letter_code
_entity_poly.pdbx_strand_id
1 'polypeptide(L)'
;MQEVDHGGALDRAVARYGGVREDWLDLSTGINPMPYPVPDIPDMAWHRLPDEALMAQCLQAARQCYGVPDGAEIAAAPGTQSIIQWLPQLCPEGPVVIVAPTYGEYAETWRRHGV
;
A
#
# COMPACT_ATOMS: atom_id res chain seq x y z
N MET A 1 -7.14 21.38 3.99
CA MET A 1 -6.61 20.00 4.10
C MET A 1 -5.15 20.08 3.70
N GLN A 2 -4.22 19.68 4.56
CA GLN A 2 -2.80 19.63 4.17
C GLN A 2 -2.60 18.38 3.32
N GLU A 3 -1.94 18.54 2.18
CA GLU A 3 -1.56 17.42 1.32
C GLU A 3 -0.42 16.66 2.02
N VAL A 4 -0.57 15.35 2.16
CA VAL A 4 0.51 14.50 2.68
C VAL A 4 1.48 14.26 1.52
N ASP A 5 2.71 14.74 1.67
CA ASP A 5 3.73 14.57 0.64
C ASP A 5 4.27 13.14 0.65
N HIS A 6 4.41 12.58 -0.55
CA HIS A 6 4.88 11.22 -0.78
C HIS A 6 6.02 11.23 -1.80
N GLY A 7 6.95 10.29 -1.66
CA GLY A 7 7.96 10.03 -2.68
C GLY A 7 7.37 9.49 -3.99
N GLY A 8 8.22 9.37 -5.00
CA GLY A 8 7.89 8.80 -6.31
C GLY A 8 7.39 9.83 -7.34
N ALA A 9 7.25 11.10 -6.94
CA ALA A 9 6.88 12.18 -7.84
C ALA A 9 8.09 12.73 -8.63
N LEU A 10 8.77 11.84 -9.37
CA LEU A 10 9.97 12.19 -10.12
C LEU A 10 9.71 13.26 -11.19
N ASP A 11 8.52 13.26 -11.80
CA ASP A 11 8.05 14.29 -12.73
C ASP A 11 8.02 15.69 -12.09
N ARG A 12 7.51 15.81 -10.86
CA ARG A 12 7.51 17.06 -10.08
C ARG A 12 8.94 17.53 -9.78
N ALA A 13 9.86 16.60 -9.48
CA ALA A 13 11.26 16.92 -9.26
C ALA A 13 11.95 17.42 -10.54
N VAL A 14 11.77 16.72 -11.66
CA VAL A 14 12.30 17.12 -12.97
C VAL A 14 11.77 18.51 -13.37
N ALA A 15 10.47 18.76 -13.23
CA ALA A 15 9.86 20.05 -13.55
C ALA A 15 10.43 21.21 -12.70
N ARG A 16 10.79 20.92 -11.44
CA ARG A 16 11.29 21.92 -10.49
C ARG A 16 12.79 22.20 -10.63
N TYR A 17 13.58 21.16 -10.87
CA TYR A 17 15.05 21.24 -10.81
C TYR A 17 15.73 21.09 -12.18
N GLY A 18 14.98 20.74 -13.23
CA GLY A 18 15.49 20.58 -14.59
C GLY A 18 16.10 19.20 -14.88
N GLY A 19 16.71 19.07 -16.06
CA GLY A 19 17.24 17.80 -16.58
C GLY A 19 16.21 16.99 -17.38
N VAL A 20 16.60 15.77 -17.76
CA VAL A 20 15.71 14.78 -18.40
C VAL A 20 15.52 13.59 -17.47
N ARG A 21 14.35 12.94 -17.52
CA ARG A 21 13.94 11.91 -16.55
C ARG A 21 14.96 10.77 -16.43
N GLU A 22 15.60 10.40 -17.54
CA GLU A 22 16.54 9.29 -17.65
C GLU A 22 17.82 9.50 -16.85
N ASP A 23 18.18 10.76 -16.57
CA ASP A 23 19.38 11.11 -15.79
C ASP A 23 19.14 11.11 -14.28
N TRP A 24 17.88 10.95 -13.85
CA TRP A 24 17.53 10.97 -12.44
C TRP A 24 17.63 9.59 -11.81
N LEU A 25 18.24 9.56 -10.61
CA LEU A 25 18.13 8.44 -9.68
C LEU A 25 17.07 8.77 -8.62
N ASP A 26 15.90 8.14 -8.73
CA ASP A 26 14.83 8.34 -7.75
C ASP A 26 15.08 7.52 -6.47
N LEU A 27 15.52 8.21 -5.41
CA LEU A 27 15.70 7.65 -4.06
C LEU A 27 14.60 8.07 -3.09
N SER A 28 13.49 8.62 -3.60
CA SER A 28 12.40 9.11 -2.76
C SER A 28 11.41 7.99 -2.36
N THR A 29 11.53 6.80 -2.94
CA THR A 29 10.68 5.63 -2.62
C THR A 29 11.49 4.48 -2.02
N GLY A 30 10.80 3.58 -1.30
CA GLY A 30 11.37 2.32 -0.80
C GLY A 30 11.22 1.14 -1.76
N ILE A 31 11.09 1.38 -3.07
CA ILE A 31 10.86 0.32 -4.07
C ILE A 31 12.17 -0.43 -4.33
N ASN A 32 12.12 -1.76 -4.36
CA ASN A 32 13.27 -2.58 -4.73
C ASN A 32 13.63 -2.38 -6.21
N PRO A 33 14.86 -1.96 -6.55
CA PRO A 33 15.28 -1.79 -7.94
C PRO A 33 15.41 -3.12 -8.70
N MET A 34 15.51 -4.25 -7.98
CA MET A 34 15.49 -5.58 -8.57
C MET A 34 14.05 -6.12 -8.55
N PRO A 35 13.35 -6.18 -9.70
CA PRO A 35 11.95 -6.62 -9.72
C PRO A 35 11.83 -8.07 -9.28
N TYR A 36 10.71 -8.39 -8.61
CA TYR A 36 10.36 -9.77 -8.32
C TYR A 36 10.10 -10.53 -9.64
N PRO A 37 10.53 -11.80 -9.78
CA PRO A 37 10.29 -12.57 -11.00
C PRO A 37 8.80 -12.92 -11.12
N VAL A 38 8.06 -12.10 -11.85
CA VAL A 38 6.63 -12.33 -12.15
C VAL A 38 6.53 -13.27 -13.36
N PRO A 39 5.82 -14.42 -13.26
CA PRO A 39 5.60 -15.31 -14.40
C PRO A 39 4.62 -14.69 -15.41
N ASP A 40 4.43 -15.34 -16.55
CA ASP A 40 3.40 -14.94 -17.51
C ASP A 40 2.02 -14.88 -16.83
N ILE A 41 1.37 -13.72 -16.94
CA ILE A 41 0.04 -13.48 -16.37
C ILE A 41 -0.99 -13.94 -17.39
N PRO A 42 -1.89 -14.90 -17.07
CA PRO A 42 -2.91 -15.36 -18.00
C PRO A 42 -3.86 -14.23 -18.43
N ASP A 43 -4.25 -14.19 -19.71
CA ASP A 43 -5.12 -13.15 -20.30
C ASP A 43 -6.40 -12.90 -19.49
N MET A 44 -6.97 -13.98 -18.93
CA MET A 44 -8.20 -13.90 -18.16
C MET A 44 -8.12 -12.99 -16.93
N ALA A 45 -6.91 -12.76 -16.37
CA ALA A 45 -6.72 -11.87 -15.23
C ALA A 45 -7.02 -10.40 -15.56
N TRP A 46 -6.96 -10.02 -16.85
CA TRP A 46 -7.20 -8.64 -17.30
C TRP A 46 -8.67 -8.31 -17.53
N HIS A 47 -9.51 -9.31 -17.80
CA HIS A 47 -10.88 -9.09 -18.27
C HIS A 47 -11.94 -9.88 -17.48
N ARG A 48 -11.56 -10.53 -16.38
CA ARG A 48 -12.49 -11.19 -15.46
C ARG A 48 -12.27 -10.70 -14.04
N LEU A 49 -13.35 -10.60 -13.28
CA LEU A 49 -13.27 -10.40 -11.83
C LEU A 49 -12.78 -11.70 -11.15
N PRO A 50 -12.02 -11.59 -10.05
CA PRO A 50 -11.63 -12.76 -9.27
C PRO A 50 -12.87 -13.41 -8.66
N ASP A 51 -12.94 -14.74 -8.73
CA ASP A 51 -13.95 -15.53 -8.03
C ASP A 51 -13.49 -15.91 -6.61
N GLU A 52 -14.40 -16.50 -5.84
CA GLU A 52 -14.14 -16.92 -4.47
C GLU A 52 -13.03 -17.97 -4.38
N ALA A 53 -12.93 -18.86 -5.37
CA ALA A 53 -11.91 -19.91 -5.40
C ALA A 53 -10.51 -19.31 -5.59
N LEU A 54 -10.37 -18.33 -6.49
CA LEU A 54 -9.12 -17.61 -6.70
C LEU A 54 -8.72 -16.80 -5.46
N MET A 55 -9.67 -16.14 -4.80
CA MET A 55 -9.42 -15.43 -3.54
C MET A 55 -8.93 -16.40 -2.45
N ALA A 56 -9.60 -17.54 -2.27
CA ALA A 56 -9.21 -18.55 -1.29
C ALA A 56 -7.79 -19.10 -1.54
N GLN A 57 -7.44 -19.35 -2.80
CA GLN A 57 -6.08 -19.78 -3.18
C GLN A 57 -5.03 -18.72 -2.86
N CYS A 58 -5.32 -17.45 -3.15
CA CYS A 58 -4.44 -16.32 -2.82
C CYS A 58 -4.18 -16.23 -1.30
N LEU A 59 -5.24 -16.28 -0.49
CA LEU A 59 -5.13 -16.23 0.96
C LEU A 59 -4.38 -17.44 1.54
N GLN A 60 -4.59 -18.63 0.99
CA GLN A 60 -3.88 -19.84 1.41
C GLN A 60 -2.38 -19.75 1.09
N ALA A 61 -2.01 -19.25 -0.09
CA ALA A 61 -0.61 -19.04 -0.44
C ALA A 61 0.05 -18.00 0.48
N ALA A 62 -0.66 -16.90 0.79
CA ALA A 62 -0.19 -15.90 1.75
C ALA A 62 0.01 -16.50 3.16
N ARG A 63 -0.95 -17.31 3.64
CA ARG A 63 -0.84 -18.01 4.93
C ARG A 63 0.41 -18.88 5.02
N GLN A 64 0.68 -19.66 3.98
CA GLN A 64 1.87 -20.51 3.92
C GLN A 64 3.17 -19.70 3.87
N CYS A 65 3.20 -18.66 3.02
CA CYS A 65 4.37 -17.79 2.86
C CYS A 65 4.74 -17.05 4.16
N TYR A 66 3.74 -16.49 4.84
CA TYR A 66 3.94 -15.70 6.05
C TYR A 66 3.97 -16.54 7.34
N GLY A 67 3.64 -17.83 7.27
CA GLY A 67 3.55 -18.71 8.44
C GLY A 67 2.42 -18.32 9.41
N VAL A 68 1.27 -17.88 8.89
CA VAL A 68 0.16 -17.41 9.74
C VAL A 68 -0.52 -18.58 10.46
N PRO A 69 -0.69 -18.53 11.80
CA PRO A 69 -1.31 -19.61 12.57
C PRO A 69 -2.83 -19.69 12.36
N ASP A 70 -3.42 -20.86 12.59
CA ASP A 70 -4.85 -21.13 12.34
C ASP A 70 -5.82 -20.16 13.03
N GLY A 71 -5.42 -19.57 14.17
CA GLY A 71 -6.24 -18.60 14.92
C GLY A 71 -6.15 -17.14 14.44
N ALA A 72 -5.41 -16.85 13.36
CA ALA A 72 -5.25 -15.50 12.83
C ALA A 72 -5.73 -15.42 11.37
N GLU A 73 -6.53 -14.41 11.05
CA GLU A 73 -7.09 -14.20 9.70
C GLU A 73 -6.19 -13.35 8.80
N ILE A 74 -6.41 -13.43 7.48
CA ILE A 74 -5.72 -12.63 6.47
C ILE A 74 -6.76 -11.89 5.64
N ALA A 75 -6.57 -10.57 5.47
CA ALA A 75 -7.37 -9.75 4.57
C ALA A 75 -6.54 -9.31 3.36
N ALA A 76 -7.01 -9.61 2.14
CA ALA A 76 -6.44 -9.08 0.92
C ALA A 76 -6.95 -7.65 0.68
N ALA A 77 -6.06 -6.74 0.31
CA ALA A 77 -6.38 -5.33 0.10
C ALA A 77 -5.54 -4.73 -1.04
N PRO A 78 -6.01 -3.68 -1.74
CA PRO A 78 -5.24 -2.97 -2.76
C PRO A 78 -4.17 -2.06 -2.13
N GLY A 79 -3.19 -2.68 -1.49
CA GLY A 79 -2.12 -2.00 -0.75
C GLY A 79 -2.51 -1.55 0.66
N THR A 80 -1.51 -1.43 1.53
CA THR A 80 -1.67 -1.11 2.96
C THR A 80 -2.36 0.24 3.21
N GLN A 81 -2.18 1.20 2.30
CA GLN A 81 -2.82 2.53 2.39
C GLN A 81 -4.35 2.45 2.49
N SER A 82 -4.97 1.50 1.77
CA SER A 82 -6.42 1.28 1.88
C SER A 82 -6.80 0.87 3.30
N ILE A 83 -6.08 -0.07 3.91
CA ILE A 83 -6.31 -0.53 5.29
C ILE A 83 -6.15 0.62 6.29
N ILE A 84 -5.10 1.45 6.14
CA ILE A 84 -4.87 2.62 7.01
C ILE A 84 -6.10 3.52 7.03
N GLN A 85 -6.67 3.83 5.87
CA GLN A 85 -7.86 4.68 5.75
C GLN A 85 -9.12 4.10 6.39
N TRP A 86 -9.19 2.76 6.53
CA TRP A 86 -10.29 2.06 7.19
C TRP A 86 -10.13 1.96 8.71
N LEU A 87 -8.95 2.23 9.28
CA LEU A 87 -8.70 2.10 10.72
C LEU A 87 -9.74 2.82 11.61
N PRO A 88 -10.17 4.06 11.31
CA PRO A 88 -11.18 4.74 12.12
C PRO A 88 -12.54 4.04 12.16
N GLN A 89 -12.87 3.27 11.12
CA GLN A 89 -14.12 2.51 11.04
C GLN A 89 -13.99 1.14 11.72
N LEU A 90 -12.81 0.52 11.63
CA LEU A 90 -12.54 -0.79 12.22
C LEU A 90 -12.29 -0.73 13.73
N CYS A 91 -11.75 0.38 14.22
CA CYS A 91 -11.43 0.60 15.63
C CYS A 91 -11.92 1.99 16.09
N PRO A 92 -13.24 2.25 16.12
CA PRO A 92 -13.77 3.60 16.36
C PRO A 92 -13.63 4.08 17.81
N GLU A 93 -13.34 3.19 18.75
CA GLU A 93 -13.34 3.48 20.18
C GLU A 93 -11.92 3.60 20.75
N GLY A 94 -11.74 4.53 21.68
CA GLY A 94 -10.52 4.69 22.45
C GLY A 94 -9.55 5.75 21.91
N PRO A 95 -8.51 6.08 22.70
CA PRO A 95 -7.50 7.04 22.28
C PRO A 95 -6.58 6.45 21.19
N VAL A 96 -6.22 7.28 20.21
CA VAL A 96 -5.25 6.93 19.16
C VAL A 96 -3.93 7.62 19.45
N VAL A 97 -2.84 6.85 19.45
CA VAL A 97 -1.48 7.36 19.62
C VAL A 97 -0.68 7.10 18.35
N ILE A 98 -0.15 8.17 17.76
CA ILE A 98 0.68 8.11 16.55
C ILE A 98 2.08 8.59 16.94
N VAL A 99 3.04 7.67 16.91
CA VAL A 99 4.44 7.96 17.25
C VAL A 99 5.14 8.52 16.02
N ALA A 100 5.73 9.71 16.15
CA ALA A 100 6.44 10.40 15.07
C ALA A 100 7.97 10.34 15.27
N PRO A 101 8.78 10.39 14.19
CA PRO A 101 8.37 10.48 12.78
C PRO A 101 7.82 9.15 12.23
N THR A 102 6.75 9.22 11.45
CA THR A 102 6.12 8.06 10.80
C THR A 102 5.43 8.49 9.50
N TYR A 103 4.87 7.53 8.79
CA TYR A 103 4.10 7.75 7.57
C TYR A 103 2.92 8.70 7.81
N GLY A 104 2.85 9.81 7.06
CA GLY A 104 1.96 10.94 7.36
C GLY A 104 0.45 10.62 7.26
N GLU A 105 0.09 9.57 6.54
CA GLU A 105 -1.30 9.16 6.29
C GLU A 105 -2.02 8.68 7.56
N TYR A 106 -1.29 8.18 8.57
CA TYR A 106 -1.92 7.79 9.83
C TYR A 106 -2.63 8.98 10.48
N ALA A 107 -1.92 10.10 10.70
CA ALA A 107 -2.49 11.25 11.40
C ALA A 107 -3.58 11.96 10.57
N GLU A 108 -3.38 12.06 9.25
CA GLU A 108 -4.37 12.66 8.37
C GLU A 108 -5.65 11.83 8.29
N THR A 109 -5.54 10.49 8.28
CA THR A 109 -6.70 9.59 8.28
C THR A 109 -7.62 9.84 9.47
N TRP A 110 -7.06 9.91 10.68
CA TRP A 110 -7.84 10.16 11.91
C TRP A 110 -8.42 11.57 11.95
N ARG A 111 -7.65 12.57 11.53
CA ARG A 111 -8.11 13.98 11.43
C ARG A 111 -9.33 14.13 10.53
N ARG A 112 -9.36 13.44 9.39
CA ARG A 112 -10.53 13.44 8.47
C ARG A 112 -11.78 12.84 9.10
N HIS A 113 -11.63 11.99 10.11
CA HIS A 113 -12.73 11.37 10.86
C HIS A 113 -13.04 12.11 12.18
N GLY A 114 -12.46 13.30 12.40
CA GLY A 114 -12.80 14.18 13.52
C GLY A 114 -12.06 13.89 14.83
N VAL A 115 -10.99 13.09 14.78
CA VAL A 115 -10.08 12.82 15.90
C VAL A 115 -8.80 13.64 15.75
#